data_AF-A0A6J1C5M3-F1
#
_entry.id   AF-A0A6J1C5M3-F1
#
_cell.length_a   1.000
_cell.length_b   1.000
_cell.length_c   1.000
_cell.angle_alpha   90.00
_cell.angle_beta   90.00
_cell.angle_gamma   90.00
#
_symmetry.space_group_name_H-M   'P 1'
#
loop_
_entity.id
_entity.type
_entity.pdbx_description
1 polymer ?
#
loop_
_entity_poly.entity_id
_entity_poly.type
_entity_poly.pdbx_seq_one_letter_code
_entity_poly.pdbx_strand_id
1 'polypeptide(L)'
;MVAMLIPSCLNPTPKLGHWNRPPILSALCKHQRGARLEIRGVARPQILPSAFGEDNGLRVFVLSDMHTDYAENMNWIKCLSSVNYRDDVLLIAGDVAETYTNFVSTMALLKDRFQRVFFVPGNHDLWCRREGGDCLDSLEKMSKLLDACRGLGVDTNPAVLNELGIIPLFSWYHESFDREVDIRTSAFHLWRWCAKTSMLASGLENFQMKALP
;
A
#
# COMPACT_ATOMS: atom_id res chain seq x y z
N MET A 1 24.27 -18.57 -6.98
CA MET A 1 24.53 -17.70 -8.16
C MET A 1 24.75 -16.28 -7.67
N VAL A 2 25.59 -15.50 -8.37
CA VAL A 2 25.99 -14.15 -7.94
C VAL A 2 24.92 -13.13 -8.34
N ALA A 3 24.42 -12.36 -7.39
CA ALA A 3 23.60 -11.18 -7.67
C ALA A 3 24.52 -10.01 -8.04
N MET A 4 24.35 -9.46 -9.24
CA MET A 4 25.17 -8.34 -9.74
C MET A 4 24.43 -7.02 -9.57
N LEU A 5 24.95 -6.14 -8.72
CA LEU A 5 24.51 -4.74 -8.61
C LEU A 5 25.16 -3.92 -9.72
N ILE A 6 24.37 -3.13 -10.46
CA ILE A 6 24.86 -2.14 -11.42
C ILE A 6 24.50 -0.75 -10.91
N PRO A 7 25.47 0.05 -10.43
CA PRO A 7 25.25 1.46 -10.12
C PRO A 7 25.54 2.33 -11.35
N SER A 8 24.67 3.30 -11.63
CA SER A 8 24.99 4.36 -12.59
C SER A 8 24.39 5.69 -12.13
N CYS A 9 25.21 6.49 -11.46
CA CYS A 9 24.98 7.92 -11.27
C CYS A 9 25.17 8.65 -12.60
N LEU A 10 24.46 9.77 -12.82
CA LEU A 10 24.97 10.95 -13.54
C LEU A 10 24.01 12.14 -13.37
N ASN A 11 24.53 13.28 -12.93
CA ASN A 11 23.79 14.55 -12.85
C ASN A 11 23.51 15.13 -14.24
N PRO A 12 22.49 16.00 -14.37
CA PRO A 12 22.83 17.36 -14.78
C PRO A 12 22.04 18.47 -14.05
N THR A 13 22.74 19.57 -13.78
CA THR A 13 22.17 20.84 -13.28
C THR A 13 21.45 21.63 -14.38
N PRO A 14 20.33 22.31 -14.08
CA PRO A 14 19.88 23.49 -14.81
C PRO A 14 20.06 24.79 -14.01
N LYS A 15 20.34 25.90 -14.72
CA LYS A 15 20.51 27.25 -14.15
C LYS A 15 19.18 28.00 -14.00
N LEU A 16 19.18 29.05 -13.17
CA LEU A 16 18.08 29.99 -12.96
C LEU A 16 17.48 30.58 -14.25
N GLY A 17 16.15 30.70 -14.27
CA GLY A 17 15.34 31.55 -15.13
C GLY A 17 14.09 31.98 -14.34
N HIS A 18 13.61 33.22 -14.52
CA HIS A 18 12.84 33.94 -13.49
C HIS A 18 11.56 34.56 -14.08
N TRP A 19 10.48 34.68 -13.27
CA TRP A 19 9.17 35.31 -13.58
C TRP A 19 8.26 34.51 -14.58
N ASN A 20 6.92 34.53 -14.55
CA ASN A 20 5.93 35.31 -13.79
C ASN A 20 4.55 34.57 -13.66
N ARG A 21 3.68 34.97 -12.72
CA ARG A 21 2.21 34.69 -12.67
C ARG A 21 1.44 36.01 -12.96
N PRO A 22 0.09 36.10 -13.04
CA PRO A 22 -1.02 35.10 -13.00
C PRO A 22 -1.68 35.07 -14.42
N PRO A 23 -3.02 34.89 -14.69
CA PRO A 23 -4.19 34.56 -13.86
C PRO A 23 -5.08 33.42 -14.41
N ILE A 24 -6.38 33.43 -14.05
CA ILE A 24 -7.42 32.43 -14.34
C ILE A 24 -8.50 33.06 -15.24
N LEU A 25 -9.01 32.33 -16.24
CA LEU A 25 -10.41 32.40 -16.67
C LEU A 25 -10.82 31.21 -17.55
N SER A 26 -12.12 30.91 -17.54
CA SER A 26 -12.82 29.81 -18.20
C SER A 26 -12.65 29.75 -19.72
N ALA A 27 -12.63 28.55 -20.32
CA ALA A 27 -13.83 27.97 -20.97
C ALA A 27 -13.57 26.73 -21.87
N LEU A 28 -14.60 25.89 -21.94
CA LEU A 28 -15.03 25.06 -23.09
C LEU A 28 -14.07 24.01 -23.69
N CYS A 29 -14.49 22.75 -23.51
CA CYS A 29 -14.05 21.60 -24.30
C CYS A 29 -14.18 21.83 -25.82
N LYS A 30 -13.06 21.93 -26.53
CA LYS A 30 -12.97 21.67 -27.97
C LYS A 30 -11.65 20.96 -28.30
N HIS A 31 -11.75 19.86 -29.05
CA HIS A 31 -10.60 19.14 -29.60
C HIS A 31 -9.71 20.06 -30.44
N GLN A 32 -8.42 20.13 -30.10
CA GLN A 32 -7.37 20.44 -31.07
C GLN A 32 -6.20 19.44 -30.92
N ARG A 33 -5.62 19.08 -32.06
CA ARG A 33 -4.53 18.11 -32.19
C ARG A 33 -3.20 18.84 -32.12
N GLY A 34 -2.23 18.33 -31.36
CA GLY A 34 -0.81 18.60 -31.57
C GLY A 34 -0.03 19.23 -30.43
N ALA A 35 0.45 18.39 -29.51
CA ALA A 35 1.77 18.50 -28.86
C ALA A 35 2.00 17.22 -28.04
N ARG A 36 2.53 16.16 -28.67
CA ARG A 36 2.85 14.91 -27.97
C ARG A 36 4.10 15.13 -27.12
N LEU A 37 3.91 15.45 -25.84
CA LEU A 37 4.99 15.29 -24.86
C LEU A 37 5.35 13.80 -24.87
N GLU A 38 6.56 13.44 -25.31
CA GLU A 38 7.05 12.08 -25.16
C GLU A 38 7.36 11.83 -23.68
N ILE A 39 6.32 11.47 -22.92
CA ILE A 39 6.52 10.58 -21.79
C ILE A 39 7.14 9.32 -22.40
N ARG A 40 8.44 9.15 -22.20
CA ARG A 40 9.12 7.87 -22.43
C ARG A 40 8.49 6.87 -21.48
N GLY A 41 7.44 6.23 -21.97
CA GLY A 41 6.74 5.18 -21.24
C GLY A 41 7.77 4.13 -20.87
N VAL A 42 8.02 3.96 -19.58
CA VAL A 42 8.76 2.81 -19.08
C VAL A 42 7.90 1.61 -19.46
N ALA A 43 8.27 0.94 -20.56
CA ALA A 43 7.60 -0.26 -21.00
C ALA A 43 7.78 -1.30 -19.90
N ARG A 44 6.74 -1.51 -19.08
CA ARG A 44 6.74 -2.59 -18.10
C ARG A 44 6.99 -3.88 -18.87
N PRO A 45 7.99 -4.70 -18.48
CA PRO A 45 8.15 -6.02 -19.04
C PRO A 45 6.81 -6.76 -18.94
N GLN A 46 6.39 -7.38 -20.03
CA GLN A 46 5.33 -8.39 -19.96
C GLN A 46 5.80 -9.44 -18.96
N ILE A 47 4.93 -9.85 -18.03
CA ILE A 47 5.23 -10.98 -17.15
C ILE A 47 5.32 -12.19 -18.06
N LEU A 48 6.54 -12.64 -18.34
CA LEU A 48 6.77 -13.79 -19.20
C LEU A 48 6.19 -15.03 -18.52
N PRO A 49 5.49 -15.91 -19.26
CA PRO A 49 5.14 -17.23 -18.76
C PRO A 49 6.39 -17.97 -18.24
N SER A 50 6.19 -18.87 -17.28
CA SER A 50 7.26 -19.75 -16.79
C SER A 50 7.98 -20.42 -17.96
N ALA A 51 9.32 -20.38 -17.96
CA ALA A 51 10.13 -21.10 -18.95
C ALA A 51 9.99 -22.64 -18.85
N PHE A 52 9.37 -23.13 -17.78
CA PHE A 52 8.99 -24.52 -17.58
C PHE A 52 7.49 -24.68 -17.81
N GLY A 53 7.12 -25.43 -18.86
CA GLY A 53 5.79 -25.46 -19.46
C GLY A 53 4.72 -26.24 -18.69
N GLU A 54 4.39 -25.76 -17.50
CA GLU A 54 3.16 -26.09 -16.76
C GLU A 54 2.38 -24.77 -16.59
N ASP A 55 1.47 -24.46 -17.52
CA ASP A 55 0.75 -23.17 -17.60
C ASP A 55 -0.39 -23.04 -16.55
N ASN A 56 -0.23 -23.72 -15.42
CA ASN A 56 -1.17 -23.81 -14.30
C ASN A 56 -0.53 -23.33 -12.97
N GLY A 57 0.59 -22.60 -13.07
CA GLY A 57 1.32 -22.06 -11.93
C GLY A 57 0.59 -20.90 -11.25
N LEU A 58 0.49 -20.95 -9.92
CA LEU A 58 -0.09 -19.91 -9.08
C LEU A 58 0.61 -18.56 -9.31
N ARG A 59 -0.10 -17.57 -9.85
CA ARG A 59 0.43 -16.21 -10.03
C ARG A 59 0.15 -15.38 -8.78
N VAL A 60 1.19 -14.73 -8.27
CA VAL A 60 1.13 -13.90 -7.07
C VAL A 60 1.61 -12.49 -7.41
N PHE A 61 0.73 -11.51 -7.18
CA PHE A 61 1.01 -10.09 -7.33
C PHE A 61 1.25 -9.46 -5.95
N VAL A 62 2.04 -8.39 -5.90
CA VAL A 62 2.31 -7.64 -4.67
C VAL A 62 2.13 -6.16 -4.96
N LEU A 63 1.40 -5.46 -4.09
CA LEU A 63 1.20 -4.00 -4.10
C LEU A 63 1.32 -3.44 -2.67
N SER A 64 1.64 -2.16 -2.58
CA SER A 64 1.65 -1.33 -1.37
C SER A 64 1.36 0.12 -1.76
N ASP A 65 1.24 1.03 -0.79
CA ASP A 65 1.23 2.48 -1.01
C ASP A 65 0.13 2.93 -2.02
N MET A 66 -1.02 2.27 -2.01
CA MET A 66 -2.11 2.56 -2.93
C MET A 66 -2.77 3.91 -2.63
N HIS A 67 -2.79 4.36 -1.37
CA HIS A 67 -3.33 5.65 -0.91
C HIS A 67 -4.60 6.11 -1.66
N THR A 68 -5.66 5.31 -1.61
CA THR A 68 -6.85 5.50 -2.46
C THR A 68 -7.76 6.66 -2.03
N ASP A 69 -7.36 7.43 -1.03
CA ASP A 69 -7.91 8.77 -0.77
C ASP A 69 -7.55 9.78 -1.86
N TYR A 70 -6.47 9.53 -2.63
CA TYR A 70 -6.25 10.21 -3.90
C TYR A 70 -7.19 9.63 -4.96
N ALA A 71 -8.04 10.49 -5.53
CA ALA A 71 -9.08 10.08 -6.48
C ALA A 71 -8.50 9.39 -7.73
N GLU A 72 -7.32 9.82 -8.16
CA GLU A 72 -6.54 9.24 -9.25
C GLU A 72 -6.19 7.77 -8.97
N ASN A 73 -5.74 7.46 -7.75
CA ASN A 73 -5.36 6.11 -7.34
C ASN A 73 -6.60 5.21 -7.20
N MET A 74 -7.68 5.72 -6.60
CA MET A 74 -8.96 5.01 -6.55
C MET A 74 -9.52 4.73 -7.96
N ASN A 75 -9.35 5.66 -8.90
CA ASN A 75 -9.74 5.44 -10.30
C ASN A 75 -8.87 4.38 -10.98
N TRP A 76 -7.56 4.33 -10.69
CA TRP A 76 -6.69 3.25 -11.17
C TRP A 76 -7.17 1.87 -10.69
N ILE A 77 -7.52 1.72 -9.40
CA ILE A 77 -8.08 0.47 -8.85
C ILE A 77 -9.40 0.08 -9.56
N LYS A 78 -10.31 1.04 -9.78
CA LYS A 78 -11.58 0.79 -10.48
C LYS A 78 -11.34 0.27 -11.91
N CYS A 79 -10.32 0.79 -12.59
CA CYS A 79 -9.93 0.41 -13.96
C CYS A 79 -9.18 -0.93 -14.08
N LEU A 80 -8.81 -1.59 -12.98
CA LEU A 80 -8.26 -2.95 -13.03
C LEU A 80 -9.29 -3.92 -13.62
N SER A 81 -8.84 -4.79 -14.54
CA SER A 81 -9.70 -5.79 -15.20
C SER A 81 -10.36 -6.71 -14.17
N SER A 82 -11.68 -6.88 -14.29
CA SER A 82 -12.45 -7.84 -13.50
C SER A 82 -12.38 -9.27 -14.03
N VAL A 83 -11.59 -9.55 -15.08
CA VAL A 83 -11.47 -10.87 -15.70
C VAL A 83 -10.02 -11.41 -15.64
N ASN A 84 -9.02 -10.56 -15.90
CA ASN A 84 -7.64 -11.02 -16.14
C ASN A 84 -6.94 -11.63 -14.92
N TYR A 85 -7.47 -11.35 -13.71
CA TYR A 85 -6.83 -11.67 -12.43
C TYR A 85 -7.66 -12.62 -11.54
N ARG A 86 -8.76 -13.18 -12.06
CA ARG A 86 -9.74 -13.95 -11.26
C ARG A 86 -9.19 -15.22 -10.61
N ASP A 87 -8.09 -15.74 -11.13
CA ASP A 87 -7.41 -16.94 -10.64
C ASP A 87 -6.09 -16.61 -9.92
N ASP A 88 -5.82 -15.31 -9.68
CA ASP A 88 -4.57 -14.82 -9.12
C ASP A 88 -4.69 -14.45 -7.63
N VAL A 89 -3.53 -14.44 -6.97
CA VAL A 89 -3.36 -13.96 -5.59
C VAL A 89 -2.80 -12.54 -5.61
N LEU A 90 -3.35 -11.65 -4.79
CA LEU A 90 -2.78 -10.34 -4.51
C LEU A 90 -2.33 -10.23 -3.04
N LEU A 91 -1.10 -9.81 -2.81
CA LEU A 91 -0.59 -9.42 -1.49
C LEU A 91 -0.56 -7.90 -1.38
N ILE A 92 -1.16 -7.36 -0.32
CA ILE A 92 -1.18 -5.92 -0.05
C ILE A 92 -0.33 -5.65 1.20
N ALA A 93 0.83 -5.04 0.99
CA ALA A 93 1.82 -4.73 2.02
C ALA A 93 1.64 -3.28 2.55
N GLY A 94 0.42 -2.95 2.98
CA GLY A 94 0.09 -1.71 3.67
C GLY A 94 -0.18 -0.47 2.80
N ASP A 95 -0.60 0.58 3.50
CA ASP A 95 -0.87 1.94 3.03
C ASP A 95 -1.87 2.00 1.87
N VAL A 96 -3.02 1.38 2.13
CA VAL A 96 -4.17 1.29 1.23
C VAL A 96 -4.95 2.60 1.24
N ALA A 97 -5.36 3.07 2.42
CA ALA A 97 -6.12 4.30 2.58
C ALA A 97 -6.11 4.79 4.04
N GLU A 98 -6.03 6.11 4.21
CA GLU A 98 -6.19 6.79 5.48
C GLU A 98 -7.65 6.75 5.97
N THR A 99 -8.65 6.82 5.09
CA THR A 99 -10.06 6.76 5.50
C THR A 99 -10.66 5.36 5.43
N TYR A 100 -11.44 4.98 6.45
CA TYR A 100 -12.10 3.67 6.54
C TYR A 100 -13.00 3.39 5.33
N THR A 101 -13.77 4.39 4.88
CA THR A 101 -14.66 4.26 3.72
C THR A 101 -13.90 3.95 2.42
N ASN A 102 -12.76 4.60 2.17
CA ASN A 102 -11.94 4.31 0.99
C ASN A 102 -11.25 2.95 1.13
N PHE A 103 -10.74 2.60 2.32
CA PHE A 103 -10.18 1.28 2.59
C PHE A 103 -11.15 0.15 2.24
N VAL A 104 -12.37 0.19 2.79
CA VAL A 104 -13.42 -0.82 2.54
C VAL A 104 -13.78 -0.88 1.05
N SER A 105 -13.91 0.28 0.40
CA SER A 105 -14.21 0.36 -1.04
C SER A 105 -13.10 -0.26 -1.90
N THR A 106 -11.83 0.00 -1.57
CA THR A 106 -10.66 -0.56 -2.27
C THR A 106 -10.56 -2.07 -2.06
N MET A 107 -10.70 -2.54 -0.82
CA MET A 107 -10.67 -3.98 -0.52
C MET A 107 -11.79 -4.74 -1.24
N ALA A 108 -13.00 -4.19 -1.28
CA ALA A 108 -14.12 -4.79 -2.02
C ALA A 108 -13.84 -4.86 -3.53
N LEU A 109 -13.30 -3.79 -4.13
CA LEU A 109 -12.91 -3.79 -5.55
C LEU A 109 -11.82 -4.81 -5.88
N LEU A 110 -10.83 -4.98 -4.99
CA LEU A 110 -9.75 -5.95 -5.18
C LEU A 110 -10.24 -7.39 -5.00
N LYS A 111 -11.14 -7.64 -4.03
CA LYS A 111 -11.79 -8.95 -3.82
C LYS A 111 -12.72 -9.38 -4.96
N ASP A 112 -13.27 -8.44 -5.72
CA ASP A 112 -14.05 -8.69 -6.96
C ASP A 112 -13.14 -9.06 -8.16
N ARG A 113 -11.84 -8.74 -8.09
CA ARG A 113 -10.88 -8.89 -9.22
C ARG A 113 -9.92 -10.05 -9.06
N PHE A 114 -9.49 -10.35 -7.83
CA PHE A 114 -8.51 -11.38 -7.50
C PHE A 114 -9.14 -12.54 -6.73
N GLN A 115 -8.70 -13.77 -7.01
CA GLN A 115 -9.17 -14.97 -6.33
C GLN A 115 -9.00 -14.85 -4.82
N ARG A 116 -7.78 -14.45 -4.42
CA ARG A 116 -7.37 -14.31 -3.03
C ARG A 116 -6.62 -13.00 -2.84
N VAL A 117 -6.91 -12.30 -1.74
CA VAL A 117 -6.27 -11.04 -1.39
C VAL A 117 -5.79 -11.16 0.05
N PHE A 118 -4.50 -10.93 0.28
CA PHE A 118 -3.92 -10.82 1.61
C PHE A 118 -3.63 -9.36 1.97
N PHE A 119 -3.71 -9.01 3.25
CA PHE A 119 -3.45 -7.66 3.74
C PHE A 119 -2.62 -7.65 5.03
N VAL A 120 -1.66 -6.72 5.09
CA VAL A 120 -0.97 -6.25 6.29
C VAL A 120 -1.19 -4.73 6.38
N PRO A 121 -1.57 -4.17 7.55
CA PRO A 121 -1.74 -2.72 7.70
C PRO A 121 -0.40 -1.98 7.68
N GLY A 122 -0.35 -0.87 6.94
CA GLY A 122 0.71 0.13 7.00
C GLY A 122 0.42 1.24 8.02
N ASN A 123 1.28 2.26 8.09
CA ASN A 123 1.10 3.35 9.04
C ASN A 123 -0.01 4.34 8.65
N HIS A 124 -0.22 4.64 7.36
CA HIS A 124 -1.31 5.50 6.90
C HIS A 124 -2.67 4.83 7.16
N ASP A 125 -2.75 3.51 7.00
CA ASP A 125 -3.96 2.75 7.34
C ASP A 125 -4.38 2.97 8.81
N LEU A 126 -3.43 3.24 9.72
CA LEU A 126 -3.67 3.44 11.15
C LEU A 126 -3.72 4.91 11.62
N TRP A 127 -3.60 5.90 10.73
CA TRP A 127 -3.70 7.32 11.12
C TRP A 127 -5.14 7.72 11.51
N CYS A 128 -5.31 8.28 12.70
CA CYS A 128 -6.61 8.72 13.21
C CYS A 128 -6.85 10.20 12.84
N ARG A 129 -7.71 10.45 11.84
CA ARG A 129 -8.18 11.81 11.56
C ARG A 129 -9.13 12.31 12.65
N ARG A 130 -8.93 13.56 13.08
CA ARG A 130 -9.88 14.29 13.94
C ARG A 130 -11.19 14.57 13.20
N GLU A 131 -11.10 14.84 11.91
CA GLU A 131 -12.22 14.99 10.99
C GLU A 131 -12.58 13.61 10.42
N GLY A 132 -13.42 12.88 11.17
CA GLY A 132 -13.84 11.51 10.78
C GLY A 132 -14.61 10.76 11.86
N GLY A 133 -14.29 10.98 13.15
CA GLY A 133 -15.11 10.53 14.29
C GLY A 133 -15.19 9.02 14.56
N ASP A 134 -14.87 8.17 13.58
CA ASP A 134 -15.17 6.74 13.64
C ASP A 134 -14.26 5.89 14.53
N CYS A 135 -13.11 6.38 15.00
CA CYS A 135 -12.16 5.64 15.83
C CYS A 135 -11.52 6.56 16.89
N LEU A 136 -11.46 6.11 18.14
CA LEU A 136 -10.83 6.80 19.27
C LEU A 136 -9.31 6.77 19.18
N ASP A 137 -8.74 5.64 18.74
CA ASP A 137 -7.30 5.44 18.58
C ASP A 137 -6.96 4.48 17.42
N SER A 138 -5.66 4.24 17.23
CA SER A 138 -5.12 3.41 16.14
C SER A 138 -5.33 1.91 16.34
N LEU A 139 -5.51 1.43 17.58
CA LEU A 139 -5.80 0.03 17.89
C LEU A 139 -7.26 -0.31 17.56
N GLU A 140 -8.19 0.58 17.93
CA GLU A 140 -9.59 0.47 17.52
C GLU A 140 -9.71 0.51 15.99
N LYS A 141 -9.00 1.45 15.34
CA LYS A 141 -8.96 1.52 13.87
C LYS A 141 -8.42 0.23 13.26
N MET A 142 -7.31 -0.30 13.79
CA MET A 142 -6.75 -1.58 13.34
C MET A 142 -7.77 -2.72 13.47
N SER A 143 -8.49 -2.83 14.59
CA SER A 143 -9.54 -3.84 14.76
C SER A 143 -10.62 -3.71 13.68
N LYS A 144 -11.12 -2.49 13.44
CA LYS A 144 -12.14 -2.23 12.41
C LYS A 144 -11.69 -2.58 10.99
N LEU A 145 -10.43 -2.30 10.65
CA LEU A 145 -9.86 -2.71 9.36
C LEU A 145 -9.77 -4.24 9.23
N LEU A 146 -9.32 -4.94 10.27
CA LEU A 146 -9.22 -6.40 10.28
C LEU A 146 -10.60 -7.07 10.23
N ASP A 147 -11.62 -6.51 10.89
CA ASP A 147 -13.00 -7.01 10.82
C ASP A 147 -13.65 -6.71 9.47
N ALA A 148 -13.36 -5.57 8.83
CA ALA A 148 -13.74 -5.32 7.45
C ALA A 148 -13.08 -6.30 6.48
N CYS A 149 -11.78 -6.59 6.64
CA CYS A 149 -11.08 -7.63 5.87
C CYS A 149 -11.76 -9.00 6.04
N ARG A 150 -12.08 -9.40 7.28
CA ARG A 150 -12.80 -10.64 7.59
C ARG A 150 -14.16 -10.69 6.87
N GLY A 151 -14.94 -9.60 6.92
CA GLY A 151 -16.25 -9.50 6.26
C GLY A 151 -16.19 -9.55 4.72
N LEU A 152 -15.08 -9.09 4.12
CA LEU A 152 -14.84 -9.12 2.68
C LEU A 152 -14.13 -10.39 2.18
N GLY A 153 -13.69 -11.29 3.09
CA GLY A 153 -12.87 -12.45 2.73
C GLY A 153 -11.46 -12.08 2.25
N VAL A 154 -10.88 -11.01 2.80
CA VAL A 154 -9.46 -10.66 2.71
C VAL A 154 -8.69 -11.37 3.82
N ASP A 155 -7.64 -12.09 3.45
CA ASP A 155 -6.81 -12.87 4.36
C ASP A 155 -5.83 -11.98 5.14
N THR A 156 -5.86 -12.11 6.46
CA THR A 156 -4.95 -11.39 7.38
C THR A 156 -4.15 -12.34 8.27
N ASN A 157 -4.26 -13.65 8.03
CA ASN A 157 -3.61 -14.72 8.79
C ASN A 157 -2.69 -15.55 7.88
N PRO A 158 -1.72 -16.29 8.45
CA PRO A 158 -0.89 -17.22 7.68
C PRO A 158 -1.72 -18.27 6.96
N ALA A 159 -1.34 -18.61 5.73
CA ALA A 159 -1.98 -19.65 4.95
C ALA A 159 -1.01 -20.30 3.95
N VAL A 160 -1.36 -21.51 3.51
CA VAL A 160 -0.66 -22.22 2.44
C VAL A 160 -1.54 -22.20 1.18
N LEU A 161 -0.90 -22.01 0.03
CA LEU A 161 -1.49 -22.10 -1.31
C LEU A 161 -0.64 -23.02 -2.17
N ASN A 162 -1.14 -24.22 -2.47
CA ASN A 162 -0.34 -25.29 -3.06
C ASN A 162 0.92 -25.51 -2.21
N GLU A 163 2.12 -25.32 -2.77
CA GLU A 163 3.40 -25.42 -2.05
C GLU A 163 3.93 -24.06 -1.51
N LEU A 164 3.16 -22.98 -1.63
CA LEU A 164 3.56 -21.63 -1.20
C LEU A 164 2.95 -21.25 0.16
N GLY A 165 3.81 -21.06 1.16
CA GLY A 165 3.43 -20.44 2.44
C GLY A 165 3.41 -18.91 2.36
N ILE A 166 2.31 -18.29 2.77
CA ILE A 166 2.15 -16.83 2.90
C ILE A 166 1.90 -16.51 4.37
N ILE A 167 2.72 -15.61 4.93
CA ILE A 167 2.68 -15.23 6.34
C ILE A 167 2.57 -13.69 6.41
N PRO A 168 1.35 -13.14 6.58
CA PRO A 168 1.17 -11.73 6.92
C PRO A 168 1.83 -11.42 8.27
N LEU A 169 2.68 -10.39 8.33
CA LEU A 169 3.40 -9.99 9.54
C LEU A 169 2.99 -8.60 9.99
N PHE A 170 2.36 -8.50 11.17
CA PHE A 170 2.03 -7.21 11.80
C PHE A 170 3.24 -6.67 12.58
N SER A 171 4.33 -6.44 11.85
CA SER A 171 5.59 -5.93 12.38
C SER A 171 5.61 -4.41 12.34
N TRP A 172 5.83 -3.78 13.49
CA TRP A 172 5.96 -2.33 13.63
C TRP A 172 7.42 -1.93 13.89
N TYR A 173 7.75 -0.68 13.60
CA TYR A 173 9.06 -0.12 13.88
C TYR A 173 9.29 0.06 15.39
N HIS A 174 10.54 -0.11 15.81
CA HIS A 174 11.00 0.12 17.17
C HIS A 174 11.80 1.43 17.25
N GLU A 175 11.67 2.18 18.35
CA GLU A 175 12.34 3.48 18.53
C GLU A 175 13.87 3.41 18.38
N SER A 176 14.49 2.25 18.64
CA SER A 176 15.94 2.04 18.45
C SER A 176 16.43 2.13 17.00
N PHE A 177 15.53 2.16 16.02
CA PHE A 177 15.86 2.42 14.63
C PHE A 177 15.81 3.91 14.27
N ASP A 178 15.15 4.73 15.09
CA ASP A 178 15.24 6.18 14.98
C ASP A 178 16.61 6.65 15.50
N ARG A 179 17.29 7.44 14.66
CA ARG A 179 18.59 8.06 14.95
C ARG A 179 18.58 9.54 14.64
N GLU A 180 17.43 10.08 14.22
CA GLU A 180 17.30 11.49 13.88
C GLU A 180 17.14 12.33 15.15
N VAL A 181 17.32 13.65 15.02
CA VAL A 181 17.18 14.56 16.16
C VAL A 181 15.74 15.01 16.26
N ASP A 182 15.11 14.75 17.41
CA ASP A 182 13.76 15.21 17.79
C ASP A 182 13.45 16.64 17.25
N ILE A 183 12.51 16.73 16.31
CA ILE A 183 12.07 18.00 15.74
C ILE A 183 11.21 18.74 16.77
N ARG A 184 11.79 19.76 17.41
CA ARG A 184 11.16 20.49 18.53
C ARG A 184 10.10 21.53 18.14
N THR A 185 9.70 21.63 16.86
CA THR A 185 8.70 22.60 16.41
C THR A 185 7.27 22.08 16.56
N SER A 186 6.38 22.94 17.06
CA SER A 186 4.98 22.64 17.38
C SER A 186 4.11 22.18 16.19
N ALA A 187 4.58 22.35 14.95
CA ALA A 187 3.93 21.82 13.76
C ALA A 187 3.86 20.28 13.72
N PHE A 188 4.79 19.58 14.37
CA PHE A 188 4.86 18.11 14.35
C PHE A 188 3.89 17.41 15.32
N HIS A 189 3.03 18.13 16.04
CA HIS A 189 2.01 17.51 16.89
C HIS A 189 0.97 16.65 16.12
N LEU A 190 0.89 16.78 14.79
CA LEU A 190 0.11 15.88 13.92
C LEU A 190 0.83 14.56 13.57
N TRP A 191 2.16 14.52 13.59
CA TRP A 191 2.95 13.31 13.28
C TRP A 191 3.24 12.45 14.54
N ARG A 192 2.61 12.79 15.68
CA ARG A 192 2.90 12.14 16.96
C ARG A 192 2.25 10.76 17.06
N TRP A 193 2.78 9.81 16.31
CA TRP A 193 2.44 8.39 16.40
C TRP A 193 2.80 7.82 17.79
N CYS A 194 2.33 6.61 18.07
CA CYS A 194 2.25 6.04 19.42
C CYS A 194 3.61 5.61 20.05
N ALA A 195 4.73 6.17 19.60
CA ALA A 195 6.09 5.83 20.03
C ALA A 195 6.38 6.12 21.52
N LYS A 196 5.51 6.83 22.25
CA LYS A 196 5.64 7.06 23.70
C LYS A 196 4.75 6.18 24.58
N THR A 197 4.12 5.15 24.01
CA THR A 197 3.39 4.14 24.77
C THR A 197 4.09 2.80 24.63
N SER A 198 4.92 2.47 25.62
CA SER A 198 5.58 1.17 25.80
C SER A 198 4.61 0.03 26.17
N MET A 199 3.41 0.02 25.58
CA MET A 199 2.29 -0.87 25.91
C MET A 199 1.91 -1.81 24.75
N LEU A 200 2.88 -2.48 24.16
CA LEU A 200 2.64 -3.70 23.38
C LEU A 200 3.54 -4.89 23.73
N ALA A 201 4.50 -4.72 24.66
CA ALA A 201 5.38 -5.80 25.11
C ALA A 201 4.75 -6.75 26.15
N SER A 202 3.56 -6.45 26.68
CA SER A 202 2.93 -7.20 27.79
C SER A 202 1.54 -7.78 27.48
N GLY A 203 1.16 -7.86 26.20
CA GLY A 203 -0.20 -8.26 25.78
C GLY A 203 -0.31 -9.59 25.02
N LEU A 204 0.81 -10.16 24.55
CA LEU A 204 0.83 -11.32 23.63
C LEU A 204 1.69 -12.50 24.11
N GLU A 205 2.01 -12.58 25.41
CA GLU A 205 2.79 -13.70 25.99
C GLU A 205 2.03 -15.05 26.04
N ASN A 206 0.74 -15.08 25.68
CA ASN A 206 -0.12 -16.27 25.78
C ASN A 206 -0.30 -17.06 24.46
N PHE A 207 0.73 -17.11 23.62
CA PHE A 207 0.87 -18.19 22.64
C PHE A 207 2.04 -19.13 23.02
N GLN A 208 1.83 -19.90 24.09
CA GLN A 208 2.70 -21.04 24.40
C GLN A 208 2.65 -22.05 23.25
N MET A 209 3.67 -22.04 22.39
CA MET A 209 4.05 -23.25 21.67
C MET A 209 4.57 -24.28 22.68
N LYS A 210 3.66 -25.12 23.20
CA LYS A 210 4.04 -26.40 23.79
C LYS A 210 4.49 -27.33 22.67
N ALA A 211 5.79 -27.31 22.37
CA ALA A 211 6.44 -28.46 21.80
C ALA A 211 6.57 -29.53 22.91
N LEU A 212 5.78 -30.60 22.79
CA LEU A 212 5.96 -31.84 23.53
C LEU A 212 6.16 -32.98 22.52
N PRO A 213 7.09 -33.93 22.77
CA PRO A 213 6.84 -35.32 22.42
C PRO A 213 5.77 -35.93 23.34
#